data_AF-A0A969YJC8-F1
#
_entry.id   AF-A0A969YJC8-F1
#
_cell.length_a   1.000
_cell.length_b   1.000
_cell.length_c   1.000
_cell.angle_alpha   90.00
_cell.angle_beta   90.00
_cell.angle_gamma   90.00
#
_symmetry.space_group_name_H-M   'P 1'
#
loop_
_entity.id
_entity.type
_entity.pdbx_description
1 polymer ?
#
loop_
_entity_poly.entity_id
_entity_poly.type
_entity_poly.pdbx_seq_one_letter_code
_entity_poly.pdbx_strand_id
1 'polypeptide(L)'
;MKEFWGYHSEWNLGSPGGWDYQRITQIIGKAVWQKLVSVRPIPVDVDFDHPFLYPVNGFVEMLIGAHRAREGTNAGLIAVVAEEETLEDVTENINLAKHLSAVDGITGILIPPHDLELHNGQVCWQGTPVSILFVDFNSDVLLALHRKQNLSPLLQAVREGRVINPRGTEPINVKSMFEVLTTPPPGRFHEEIVGRTPWTRQFRERKTVGPKGEPIGDLVRWTLDNWSELVLKPERGYSGKGVRVGGVNPDGDDAVALALQEGHYIVQERIPLKM
;
A
#
# COMPACT_ATOMS: atom_id res chain seq x y z
N MET A 1 -20.54 15.37 16.41
CA MET A 1 -19.63 15.02 15.31
C MET A 1 -20.48 14.46 14.18
N LYS A 2 -20.30 14.92 12.93
CA LYS A 2 -20.95 14.27 11.78
C LYS A 2 -20.41 12.85 11.69
N GLU A 3 -21.28 11.84 11.58
CA GLU A 3 -20.88 10.44 11.45
C GLU A 3 -19.97 10.28 10.23
N PHE A 4 -18.71 9.88 10.45
CA PHE A 4 -17.77 9.55 9.38
C PHE A 4 -17.92 8.07 9.03
N TRP A 5 -18.61 7.80 7.93
CA TRP A 5 -18.86 6.47 7.36
C TRP A 5 -17.66 6.00 6.51
N GLY A 6 -16.51 5.82 7.14
CA GLY A 6 -15.32 5.25 6.49
C GLY A 6 -15.12 3.80 6.89
N TYR A 7 -14.75 2.93 5.95
CA TYR A 7 -14.39 1.54 6.23
C TYR A 7 -13.02 1.23 5.64
N HIS A 8 -12.25 0.38 6.32
CA HIS A 8 -11.01 -0.15 5.80
C HIS A 8 -11.33 -1.30 4.85
N SER A 9 -11.06 -1.15 3.54
CA SER A 9 -11.19 -2.26 2.57
C SER A 9 -9.98 -3.19 2.60
N GLU A 10 -8.80 -2.60 2.83
CA GLU A 10 -7.51 -3.25 3.06
C GLU A 10 -6.55 -2.25 3.71
N TRP A 11 -5.40 -2.74 4.18
CA TRP A 11 -4.24 -1.93 4.49
C TRP A 11 -3.16 -2.17 3.44
N ASN A 12 -2.37 -1.14 3.15
CA ASN A 12 -1.22 -1.21 2.25
C ASN A 12 0.03 -0.80 3.01
N LEU A 13 0.67 -1.79 3.61
CA LEU A 13 1.77 -1.68 4.59
C LEU A 13 3.12 -2.15 4.04
N GLY A 14 3.24 -2.31 2.73
CA GLY A 14 4.50 -2.64 2.05
C GLY A 14 4.52 -1.96 0.70
N SER A 15 5.48 -1.05 0.50
CA SER A 15 5.60 -0.22 -0.70
C SER A 15 4.25 0.33 -1.20
N PRO A 16 3.57 1.21 -0.42
CA PRO A 16 2.43 1.93 -0.99
C PRO A 16 2.88 2.65 -2.27
N GLY A 17 1.96 3.03 -3.14
CA GLY A 17 2.24 3.81 -4.35
C GLY A 17 1.17 4.87 -4.55
N GLY A 18 1.28 5.65 -5.62
CA GLY A 18 0.27 6.63 -6.00
C GLY A 18 0.38 8.00 -5.35
N TRP A 19 1.47 8.28 -4.62
CA TRP A 19 1.69 9.62 -4.05
C TRP A 19 1.90 10.69 -5.14
N ASP A 20 2.51 10.35 -6.27
CA ASP A 20 2.68 11.30 -7.38
C ASP A 20 1.50 11.23 -8.37
N TYR A 21 0.91 10.05 -8.57
CA TYR A 21 -0.30 9.93 -9.42
C TYR A 21 -1.46 10.76 -8.88
N GLN A 22 -1.60 10.89 -7.55
CA GLN A 22 -2.59 11.78 -6.96
C GLN A 22 -2.35 13.24 -7.38
N ARG A 23 -1.11 13.75 -7.31
CA ARG A 23 -0.75 15.08 -7.81
C ARG A 23 -1.09 15.25 -9.29
N ILE A 24 -0.70 14.28 -10.13
CA ILE A 24 -0.95 14.33 -11.58
C ILE A 24 -2.47 14.43 -11.84
N THR A 25 -3.26 13.63 -11.12
CA THR A 25 -4.72 13.67 -11.19
C THR A 25 -5.28 15.02 -10.78
N GLN A 26 -4.73 15.67 -9.74
CA GLN A 26 -5.14 17.03 -9.33
C GLN A 26 -4.84 18.07 -10.41
N ILE A 27 -3.67 18.02 -11.05
CA ILE A 27 -3.31 18.96 -12.12
C ILE A 27 -4.27 18.83 -13.30
N ILE A 28 -4.57 17.59 -13.72
CA ILE A 28 -5.54 17.32 -14.79
C ILE A 28 -6.93 17.82 -14.37
N GLY A 29 -7.36 17.48 -13.14
CA GLY A 29 -8.65 17.90 -12.58
C GLY A 29 -8.81 19.42 -12.57
N LYS A 30 -7.78 20.15 -12.12
CA LYS A 30 -7.74 21.62 -12.10
C LYS A 30 -7.87 22.21 -13.51
N ALA A 31 -7.13 21.67 -14.48
CA ALA A 31 -7.18 22.14 -15.87
C ALA A 31 -8.58 21.92 -16.48
N VAL A 32 -9.19 20.75 -16.24
CA VAL A 32 -10.56 20.44 -16.68
C VAL A 32 -11.57 21.36 -15.99
N TRP A 33 -11.45 21.56 -14.68
CA TRP A 33 -12.34 22.44 -13.90
C TRP A 33 -12.32 23.87 -14.42
N GLN A 34 -11.13 24.44 -14.63
CA GLN A 34 -10.96 25.77 -15.19
C GLN A 34 -11.61 25.89 -16.58
N LYS A 35 -11.45 24.87 -17.43
CA LYS A 35 -12.12 24.82 -18.74
C LYS A 35 -13.65 24.84 -18.60
N LEU A 36 -14.21 24.02 -17.71
CA LEU A 36 -15.66 23.96 -17.48
C LEU A 36 -16.22 25.30 -16.97
N VAL A 37 -15.58 25.90 -15.96
CA VAL A 37 -15.99 27.18 -15.38
C VAL A 37 -15.95 28.32 -16.40
N SER A 38 -14.98 28.30 -17.33
CA SER A 38 -14.91 29.28 -18.42
C SER A 38 -16.04 29.17 -19.45
N VAL A 39 -16.63 27.98 -19.63
CA VAL A 39 -17.78 27.76 -20.52
C VAL A 39 -19.09 28.11 -19.82
N ARG A 40 -19.23 27.69 -18.57
CA ARG A 40 -20.40 27.95 -17.74
C ARG A 40 -19.94 28.15 -16.30
N PRO A 41 -20.20 29.32 -15.69
CA PRO A 41 -19.92 29.52 -14.28
C PRO A 41 -20.64 28.47 -13.43
N ILE A 42 -19.86 27.70 -12.65
CA ILE A 42 -20.34 26.73 -11.68
C ILE A 42 -20.12 27.37 -10.30
N PRO A 43 -21.16 27.58 -9.47
CA PRO A 43 -21.05 28.28 -8.19
C PRO A 43 -20.50 27.37 -7.09
N VAL A 44 -19.37 26.71 -7.37
CA VAL A 44 -18.63 25.87 -6.43
C VAL A 44 -17.19 26.34 -6.46
N ASP A 45 -16.62 26.60 -5.28
CA ASP A 45 -15.19 26.89 -5.13
C ASP A 45 -14.46 25.60 -4.77
N VAL A 46 -13.40 25.29 -5.51
CA VAL A 46 -12.64 24.04 -5.35
C VAL A 46 -11.16 24.39 -5.26
N ASP A 47 -10.55 24.07 -4.12
CA ASP A 47 -9.11 24.19 -3.91
C ASP A 47 -8.39 22.92 -4.38
N PHE A 48 -7.84 22.98 -5.58
CA PHE A 48 -7.02 21.90 -6.14
C PHE A 48 -5.58 21.91 -5.62
N ASP A 49 -5.12 22.99 -4.98
CA ASP A 49 -3.72 23.19 -4.57
C ASP A 49 -3.49 22.86 -3.08
N HIS A 50 -4.53 22.36 -2.39
CA HIS A 50 -4.44 22.01 -0.98
C HIS A 50 -3.32 20.97 -0.73
N PRO A 51 -2.37 21.20 0.20
CA PRO A 51 -1.19 20.32 0.38
C PRO A 51 -1.50 18.84 0.62
N PHE A 52 -2.60 18.51 1.32
CA PHE A 52 -3.05 17.12 1.48
C PHE A 52 -3.37 16.38 0.16
N LEU A 53 -3.53 17.11 -0.94
CA LEU A 53 -3.76 16.53 -2.27
C LEU A 53 -2.44 16.33 -3.06
N TYR A 54 -1.30 16.72 -2.47
CA TYR A 54 0.05 16.56 -3.02
C TYR A 54 0.93 15.75 -2.05
N PRO A 55 0.58 14.48 -1.77
CA PRO A 55 1.28 13.68 -0.76
C PRO A 55 2.76 13.47 -1.08
N VAL A 56 3.17 13.59 -2.35
CA VAL A 56 4.58 13.59 -2.77
C VAL A 56 5.44 14.62 -2.02
N ASN A 57 4.91 15.80 -1.69
CA ASN A 57 5.68 16.82 -0.96
C ASN A 57 6.00 16.36 0.46
N GLY A 58 4.99 15.89 1.20
CA GLY A 58 5.18 15.34 2.54
C GLY A 58 6.06 14.08 2.53
N PHE A 59 5.98 13.28 1.47
CA PHE A 59 6.83 12.10 1.31
C PHE A 59 8.31 12.47 1.09
N VAL A 60 8.59 13.45 0.24
CA VAL A 60 9.94 14.01 0.04
C VAL A 60 10.48 14.61 1.33
N GLU A 61 9.68 15.41 2.04
CA GLU A 61 10.05 15.97 3.35
C GLU A 61 10.38 14.89 4.37
N MET A 62 9.63 13.79 4.39
CA MET A 62 9.90 12.65 5.26
C MET A 62 11.24 11.97 4.95
N LEU A 63 11.54 11.73 3.67
CA LEU A 63 12.83 11.14 3.25
C LEU A 63 14.01 12.06 3.58
N ILE A 64 13.85 13.36 3.36
CA ILE A 64 14.85 14.37 3.74
C ILE A 64 15.01 14.44 5.26
N GLY A 65 13.91 14.37 6.02
CA GLY A 65 13.95 14.30 7.47
C GLY A 65 14.73 13.09 7.96
N ALA A 66 14.52 11.92 7.34
CA ALA A 66 15.27 10.70 7.66
C ALA A 66 16.77 10.83 7.31
N HIS A 67 17.09 11.46 6.19
CA HIS A 67 18.48 11.79 5.84
C HIS A 67 19.09 12.72 6.89
N ARG A 68 18.45 13.84 7.22
CA ARG A 68 18.97 14.83 8.17
C ARG A 68 19.13 14.29 9.58
N ALA A 69 18.23 13.39 10.01
CA ALA A 69 18.35 12.72 11.30
C ALA A 69 19.60 11.82 11.38
N ARG A 70 20.07 11.30 10.24
CA ARG A 70 21.24 10.42 10.16
C ARG A 70 22.54 11.18 9.86
N GLU A 71 22.50 12.10 8.90
CA GLU A 71 23.69 12.74 8.32
C GLU A 71 23.81 14.23 8.70
N GLY A 72 22.86 14.77 9.47
CA GLY A 72 22.84 16.19 9.85
C GLY A 72 22.46 17.11 8.69
N THR A 73 23.21 18.20 8.49
CA THR A 73 23.02 19.14 7.38
C THR A 73 23.94 18.88 6.19
N ASN A 74 24.63 17.74 6.19
CA ASN A 74 25.53 17.37 5.11
C ASN A 74 24.75 17.17 3.80
N ALA A 75 25.45 17.32 2.67
CA ALA A 75 24.88 16.90 1.40
C ALA A 75 24.62 15.39 1.42
N GLY A 76 23.57 14.95 0.72
CA GLY A 76 23.09 13.57 0.78
C GLY A 76 22.72 13.01 -0.56
N LEU A 77 23.03 11.74 -0.79
CA LEU A 77 22.49 10.97 -1.89
C LEU A 77 21.36 10.07 -1.36
N ILE A 78 20.17 10.19 -1.94
CA ILE A 78 18.97 9.43 -1.61
C ILE A 78 18.57 8.62 -2.84
N ALA A 79 18.50 7.29 -2.69
CA ALA A 79 18.16 6.39 -3.78
C ALA A 79 16.68 5.99 -3.76
N VAL A 80 16.02 6.12 -4.90
CA VAL A 80 14.78 5.42 -5.24
C VAL A 80 15.20 4.13 -5.93
N VAL A 81 14.86 2.99 -5.36
CA VAL A 81 15.28 1.67 -5.83
C VAL A 81 14.07 0.92 -6.35
N ALA A 82 14.08 0.55 -7.63
CA ALA A 82 12.99 -0.19 -8.28
C ALA A 82 13.52 -1.34 -9.13
N GLU A 83 12.64 -2.18 -9.67
CA GLU A 83 13.01 -3.22 -10.63
C GLU A 83 13.57 -2.58 -11.92
N GLU A 84 14.61 -3.19 -12.52
CA GLU A 84 15.36 -2.60 -13.64
C GLU A 84 14.46 -2.28 -14.83
N GLU A 85 13.53 -3.19 -15.12
CA GLU A 85 12.52 -3.06 -16.17
C GLU A 85 11.52 -1.92 -15.93
N THR A 86 11.44 -1.36 -14.73
CA THR A 86 10.46 -0.32 -14.36
C THR A 86 11.04 1.09 -14.35
N LEU A 87 12.36 1.24 -14.47
CA LEU A 87 13.06 2.51 -14.26
C LEU A 87 12.67 3.60 -15.27
N GLU A 88 12.30 3.20 -16.49
CA GLU A 88 11.92 4.14 -17.56
C GLU A 88 10.41 4.38 -17.65
N ASP A 89 9.60 3.47 -17.09
CA ASP A 89 8.14 3.45 -17.30
C ASP A 89 7.35 3.96 -16.08
N VAL A 90 7.85 3.75 -14.87
CA VAL A 90 7.12 4.12 -13.64
C VAL A 90 7.36 5.60 -13.33
N THR A 91 6.44 6.42 -13.85
CA THR A 91 6.50 7.89 -13.77
C THR A 91 6.63 8.43 -12.33
N GLU A 92 5.99 7.80 -11.34
CA GLU A 92 6.08 8.29 -9.95
C GLU A 92 7.48 8.15 -9.35
N ASN A 93 8.21 7.08 -9.69
CA ASN A 93 9.59 6.85 -9.22
C ASN A 93 10.57 7.82 -9.88
N ILE A 94 10.40 8.04 -11.19
CA ILE A 94 11.17 9.02 -11.95
C ILE A 94 10.97 10.42 -11.36
N ASN A 95 9.73 10.79 -11.06
CA ASN A 95 9.42 12.10 -10.50
C ASN A 95 9.91 12.23 -9.06
N LEU A 96 9.83 11.18 -8.25
CA LEU A 96 10.37 11.20 -6.88
C LEU A 96 11.87 11.51 -6.86
N ALA A 97 12.67 10.86 -7.70
CA ALA A 97 14.11 11.15 -7.81
C ALA A 97 14.38 12.61 -8.25
N LYS A 98 13.56 13.15 -9.15
CA LYS A 98 13.63 14.58 -9.56
C LYS A 98 13.25 15.51 -8.42
N HIS A 99 12.20 15.21 -7.66
CA HIS A 99 11.77 16.01 -6.52
C HIS A 99 12.83 16.05 -5.41
N LEU A 100 13.47 14.91 -5.13
CA LEU A 100 14.59 14.84 -4.21
C LEU A 100 15.77 15.71 -4.67
N SER A 101 16.12 15.65 -5.96
CA SER A 101 17.20 16.46 -6.55
C SER A 101 16.89 17.96 -6.62
N ALA A 102 15.63 18.36 -6.47
CA ALA A 102 15.23 19.76 -6.44
C ALA A 102 15.50 20.43 -5.08
N VAL A 103 15.93 19.67 -4.07
CA VAL A 103 16.26 20.18 -2.74
C VAL A 103 17.75 20.42 -2.63
N ASP A 104 18.13 21.64 -2.22
CA ASP A 104 19.52 22.02 -2.05
C ASP A 104 20.29 21.04 -1.15
N GLY A 105 21.43 20.56 -1.67
CA GLY A 105 22.29 19.60 -0.99
C GLY A 105 21.83 18.15 -1.07
N ILE A 106 20.70 17.84 -1.73
CA ILE A 106 20.23 16.46 -1.92
C ILE A 106 20.34 16.07 -3.39
N THR A 107 20.93 14.90 -3.62
CA THR A 107 20.95 14.22 -4.91
C THR A 107 19.98 13.04 -4.85
N GLY A 108 18.90 13.10 -5.64
CA GLY A 108 17.97 11.99 -5.81
C GLY A 108 18.32 11.15 -7.04
N ILE A 109 18.43 9.84 -6.87
CA ILE A 109 18.69 8.90 -7.98
C ILE A 109 17.60 7.84 -8.09
N LEU A 110 17.37 7.30 -9.29
CA LEU A 110 16.53 6.14 -9.53
C LEU A 110 17.40 5.04 -10.13
N ILE A 111 17.53 3.90 -9.44
CA ILE A 111 18.48 2.84 -9.79
C ILE A 111 17.89 1.45 -9.57
N PRO A 112 18.39 0.41 -10.26
CA PRO A 112 18.09 -0.96 -9.90
C PRO A 112 18.87 -1.36 -8.63
N PRO A 113 18.43 -2.39 -7.89
CA PRO A 113 19.07 -2.74 -6.62
C PRO A 113 20.48 -3.32 -6.76
N HIS A 114 20.85 -3.87 -7.92
CA HIS A 114 22.17 -4.46 -8.15
C HIS A 114 23.26 -3.44 -8.49
N ASP A 115 22.89 -2.18 -8.75
CA ASP A 115 23.84 -1.07 -8.93
C ASP A 115 24.41 -0.54 -7.60
N LEU A 116 23.86 -1.00 -6.47
CA LEU A 116 24.40 -0.69 -5.16
C LEU A 116 25.69 -1.46 -4.93
N GLU A 117 26.67 -0.79 -4.34
CA GLU A 117 28.01 -1.31 -4.06
C GLU A 117 28.26 -1.31 -2.55
N LEU A 118 29.17 -2.17 -2.09
CA LEU A 118 29.74 -2.08 -0.74
C LEU A 118 31.20 -1.65 -0.83
N HIS A 119 31.48 -0.42 -0.39
CA HIS A 119 32.83 0.12 -0.31
C HIS A 119 33.20 0.37 1.15
N ASN A 120 34.21 -0.35 1.67
CA ASN A 120 34.64 -0.28 3.07
C ASN A 120 33.48 -0.46 4.07
N GLY A 121 32.53 -1.33 3.75
CA GLY A 121 31.34 -1.59 4.57
C GLY A 121 30.23 -0.54 4.44
N GLN A 122 30.41 0.51 3.63
CA GLN A 122 29.37 1.50 3.34
C GLN A 122 28.62 1.13 2.06
N VAL A 123 27.30 1.32 2.07
CA VAL A 123 26.46 1.17 0.89
C VAL A 123 26.61 2.41 0.01
N CYS A 124 27.06 2.20 -1.22
CA CYS A 124 27.39 3.26 -2.17
C CYS A 124 26.69 3.04 -3.51
N TRP A 125 26.63 4.11 -4.32
CA TRP A 125 26.33 4.07 -5.74
C TRP A 125 27.41 4.85 -6.48
N GLN A 126 28.08 4.21 -7.45
CA GLN A 126 29.22 4.78 -8.18
C GLN A 126 30.27 5.39 -7.23
N GLY A 127 30.62 4.64 -6.17
CA GLY A 127 31.54 5.10 -5.13
C GLY A 127 31.02 6.15 -4.15
N THR A 128 29.84 6.74 -4.36
CA THR A 128 29.25 7.76 -3.48
C THR A 128 28.36 7.12 -2.41
N PRO A 129 28.55 7.42 -1.11
CA PRO A 129 27.71 6.85 -0.05
C PRO A 129 26.23 7.21 -0.18
N VAL A 130 25.36 6.20 -0.07
CA VAL A 130 23.91 6.34 -0.11
C VAL A 130 23.39 6.53 1.31
N SER A 131 22.75 7.66 1.59
CA SER A 131 22.27 8.01 2.93
C SER A 131 20.95 7.32 3.29
N ILE A 132 19.99 7.34 2.36
CA ILE A 132 18.63 6.80 2.51
C ILE A 132 18.24 6.09 1.21
N LEU A 133 17.48 5.01 1.33
CA LEU A 133 16.92 4.28 0.21
C LEU A 133 15.41 4.16 0.38
N PHE A 134 14.61 4.68 -0.56
CA PHE A 134 13.24 4.23 -0.75
C PHE A 134 13.26 3.04 -1.71
N VAL A 135 12.54 1.96 -1.39
CA VAL A 135 12.52 0.76 -2.23
C VAL A 135 11.11 0.47 -2.68
N ASP A 136 10.87 0.45 -3.98
CA ASP A 136 9.55 0.32 -4.59
C ASP A 136 9.20 -1.14 -4.98
N PHE A 137 9.45 -2.08 -4.07
CA PHE A 137 9.02 -3.46 -4.22
C PHE A 137 9.00 -4.20 -2.89
N ASN A 138 8.17 -5.23 -2.83
CA ASN A 138 7.91 -6.01 -1.64
C ASN A 138 9.07 -6.97 -1.26
N SER A 139 8.96 -7.68 -0.16
CA SER A 139 10.02 -8.58 0.33
C SER A 139 10.16 -9.85 -0.52
N ASP A 140 9.08 -10.32 -1.14
CA ASP A 140 9.13 -11.48 -2.04
C ASP A 140 9.95 -11.15 -3.31
N VAL A 141 9.74 -9.98 -3.90
CA VAL A 141 10.52 -9.47 -5.03
C VAL A 141 11.98 -9.27 -4.63
N LEU A 142 12.25 -8.66 -3.47
CA LEU A 142 13.62 -8.52 -2.95
C LEU A 142 14.33 -9.88 -2.86
N LEU A 143 13.67 -10.89 -2.31
CA LEU A 143 14.23 -12.24 -2.18
C LEU A 143 14.42 -12.90 -3.56
N ALA A 144 13.48 -12.72 -4.49
CA ALA A 144 13.59 -13.26 -5.84
C ALA A 144 14.77 -12.66 -6.61
N LEU A 145 14.94 -11.34 -6.54
CA LEU A 145 16.07 -10.63 -7.13
C LEU A 145 17.39 -11.05 -6.48
N HIS A 146 17.45 -11.16 -5.14
CA HIS A 146 18.67 -11.59 -4.43
C HIS A 146 19.12 -13.01 -4.79
N ARG A 147 18.20 -13.90 -5.17
CA ARG A 147 18.56 -15.25 -5.66
C ARG A 147 19.20 -15.22 -7.05
N LYS A 148 18.90 -14.20 -7.86
CA LYS A 148 19.41 -14.04 -9.22
C LYS A 148 20.66 -13.16 -9.27
N GLN A 149 20.75 -12.16 -8.39
CA GLN A 149 21.76 -11.12 -8.37
C GLN A 149 22.23 -10.89 -6.93
N ASN A 150 23.49 -10.52 -6.73
CA ASN A 150 24.01 -10.27 -5.38
C ASN A 150 23.50 -8.93 -4.82
N LEU A 151 22.37 -8.95 -4.12
CA LEU A 151 21.83 -7.78 -3.42
C LEU A 151 22.35 -7.58 -1.99
N SER A 152 23.52 -8.12 -1.63
CA SER A 152 24.13 -7.91 -0.30
C SER A 152 24.23 -6.44 0.12
N PRO A 153 24.55 -5.48 -0.77
CA PRO A 153 24.56 -4.05 -0.43
C PRO A 153 23.19 -3.52 0.01
N LEU A 154 22.11 -3.89 -0.68
CA LEU A 154 20.75 -3.51 -0.27
C LEU A 154 20.36 -4.16 1.07
N LEU A 155 20.70 -5.43 1.28
CA LEU A 155 20.46 -6.10 2.56
C LEU A 155 21.25 -5.45 3.71
N GLN A 156 22.45 -4.96 3.45
CA GLN A 156 23.22 -4.18 4.42
C GLN A 156 22.50 -2.87 4.76
N ALA A 157 22.00 -2.14 3.77
CA ALA A 157 21.20 -0.92 4.00
C ALA A 157 19.95 -1.17 4.85
N VAL A 158 19.29 -2.32 4.68
CA VAL A 158 18.19 -2.75 5.56
C VAL A 158 18.66 -2.93 6.99
N ARG A 159 19.78 -3.64 7.22
CA ARG A 159 20.35 -3.86 8.57
C ARG A 159 20.73 -2.56 9.28
N GLU A 160 21.16 -1.56 8.52
CA GLU A 160 21.54 -0.23 9.00
C GLU A 160 20.33 0.72 9.18
N GLY A 161 19.11 0.26 8.87
CA GLY A 161 17.90 1.08 8.93
C GLY A 161 17.89 2.26 7.95
N ARG A 162 18.65 2.18 6.85
CA ARG A 162 18.69 3.21 5.79
C ARG A 162 17.53 3.08 4.80
N VAL A 163 16.91 1.91 4.74
CA VAL A 163 15.75 1.65 3.88
C VAL A 163 14.49 2.19 4.53
N ILE A 164 13.87 3.18 3.87
CA ILE A 164 12.58 3.75 4.24
C ILE A 164 11.52 3.08 3.38
N ASN A 165 11.09 1.91 3.81
CA ASN A 165 9.87 1.25 3.36
C ASN A 165 9.36 0.52 4.62
N PRO A 166 8.05 0.48 4.88
CA PRO A 166 7.48 -0.25 6.02
C PRO A 166 7.62 -1.79 5.90
N ARG A 167 8.81 -2.31 5.53
CA ARG A 167 9.11 -3.74 5.39
C ARG A 167 8.81 -4.54 6.66
N GLY A 168 9.02 -3.93 7.84
CA GLY A 168 8.68 -4.55 9.12
C GLY A 168 7.17 -4.78 9.32
N THR A 169 6.31 -4.04 8.62
CA THR A 169 4.85 -4.21 8.68
C THR A 169 4.29 -5.00 7.50
N GLU A 170 5.10 -5.32 6.49
CA GLU A 170 4.68 -6.16 5.38
C GLU A 170 4.10 -7.54 5.81
N PRO A 171 4.63 -8.22 6.86
CA PRO A 171 4.04 -9.46 7.35
C PRO A 171 2.59 -9.30 7.85
N ILE A 172 2.24 -8.13 8.40
CA ILE A 172 0.89 -7.81 8.88
C ILE A 172 0.02 -7.14 7.81
N ASN A 173 0.49 -7.04 6.57
CA ASN A 173 -0.27 -6.52 5.43
C ASN A 173 -1.26 -7.56 4.84
N VAL A 174 -1.31 -8.77 5.39
CA VAL A 174 -2.20 -9.82 4.91
C VAL A 174 -3.64 -9.50 5.28
N LYS A 175 -4.57 -9.65 4.33
CA LYS A 175 -5.99 -9.29 4.53
C LYS A 175 -6.66 -10.07 5.67
N SER A 176 -6.15 -11.26 6.01
CA SER A 176 -6.58 -12.04 7.16
C SER A 176 -6.30 -11.38 8.51
N MET A 177 -5.44 -10.36 8.59
CA MET A 177 -5.25 -9.58 9.82
C MET A 177 -6.52 -8.90 10.32
N PHE A 178 -7.50 -8.65 9.46
CA PHE A 178 -8.77 -8.06 9.88
C PHE A 178 -9.58 -9.03 10.78
N GLU A 179 -9.36 -10.34 10.68
CA GLU A 179 -9.93 -11.30 11.65
C GLU A 179 -9.40 -11.00 13.06
N VAL A 180 -8.13 -10.64 13.20
CA VAL A 180 -7.50 -10.31 14.50
C VAL A 180 -8.09 -9.05 15.12
N LEU A 181 -8.60 -8.11 14.31
CA LEU A 181 -9.25 -6.88 14.78
C LEU A 181 -10.72 -7.10 15.16
N THR A 182 -11.37 -8.08 14.53
CA THR A 182 -12.80 -8.40 14.70
C THR A 182 -13.08 -9.64 15.56
N THR A 183 -12.03 -10.21 16.16
CA THR A 183 -12.04 -11.34 17.10
C THR A 183 -11.37 -11.08 18.49
N PRO A 184 -10.63 -9.98 18.77
CA PRO A 184 -9.83 -9.88 19.99
C PRO A 184 -10.73 -9.60 21.22
N PRO A 185 -10.24 -9.86 22.44
CA PRO A 185 -10.95 -9.42 23.63
C PRO A 185 -11.10 -7.88 23.60
N PRO A 186 -12.23 -7.35 24.11
CA PRO A 186 -12.50 -5.91 24.12
C PRO A 186 -11.33 -5.09 24.70
N GLY A 187 -11.07 -3.92 24.12
CA GLY A 187 -10.10 -2.95 24.66
C GLY A 187 -8.64 -3.10 24.19
N ARG A 188 -8.32 -4.04 23.29
CA ARG A 188 -6.97 -4.14 22.71
C ARG A 188 -6.67 -3.13 21.59
N PHE A 189 -7.68 -2.74 20.83
CA PHE A 189 -7.58 -1.79 19.73
C PHE A 189 -8.52 -0.61 19.99
N HIS A 190 -8.21 0.54 19.41
CA HIS A 190 -9.07 1.71 19.47
C HIS A 190 -10.44 1.38 18.85
N GLU A 191 -11.53 1.81 19.47
CA GLU A 191 -12.91 1.48 19.05
C GLU A 191 -13.18 1.85 17.59
N GLU A 192 -12.68 3.00 17.18
CA GLU A 192 -12.75 3.52 15.81
C GLU A 192 -12.01 2.67 14.76
N ILE A 193 -10.98 1.90 15.14
CA ILE A 193 -10.31 0.94 14.23
C ILE A 193 -11.19 -0.30 14.07
N VAL A 194 -11.72 -0.80 15.18
CA VAL A 194 -12.59 -1.99 15.18
C VAL A 194 -13.88 -1.70 14.42
N GLY A 195 -14.57 -0.59 14.72
CA GLY A 195 -15.83 -0.21 14.09
C GLY A 195 -15.74 0.10 12.59
N ARG A 196 -14.53 0.40 12.08
CA ARG A 196 -14.28 0.62 10.64
C ARG A 196 -13.71 -0.59 9.93
N THR A 197 -13.45 -1.68 10.63
CA THR A 197 -12.96 -2.92 10.04
C THR A 197 -14.14 -3.83 9.74
N PRO A 198 -14.42 -4.16 8.45
CA PRO A 198 -15.48 -5.08 8.10
C PRO A 198 -15.24 -6.46 8.71
N TRP A 199 -16.31 -7.15 9.12
CA TRP A 199 -16.21 -8.53 9.60
C TRP A 199 -15.44 -9.38 8.59
N THR A 200 -14.42 -10.09 9.05
CA THR A 200 -13.50 -10.84 8.19
C THR A 200 -13.09 -12.15 8.85
N ARG A 201 -13.06 -13.24 8.10
CA ARG A 201 -12.53 -14.55 8.54
C ARG A 201 -11.64 -15.17 7.48
N GLN A 202 -10.58 -15.85 7.90
CA GLN A 202 -9.90 -16.83 7.06
C GLN A 202 -10.90 -17.89 6.59
N PHE A 203 -10.98 -18.08 5.28
CA PHE A 203 -11.98 -18.91 4.63
C PHE A 203 -11.52 -20.37 4.60
N ARG A 204 -12.14 -21.19 5.45
CA ARG A 204 -12.02 -22.65 5.51
C ARG A 204 -13.18 -23.22 6.32
N GLU A 205 -13.43 -24.51 6.21
CA GLU A 205 -14.41 -25.19 7.07
C GLU A 205 -14.01 -25.06 8.54
N ARG A 206 -14.81 -24.32 9.32
CA ARG A 206 -14.60 -24.09 10.75
C ARG A 206 -15.84 -23.50 11.42
N LYS A 207 -15.90 -23.64 12.74
CA LYS A 207 -16.79 -22.86 13.60
C LYS A 207 -16.20 -21.46 13.85
N THR A 208 -17.06 -20.45 13.92
CA THR A 208 -16.68 -19.06 14.26
C THR A 208 -17.89 -18.24 14.71
N VAL A 209 -17.73 -16.92 14.85
CA VAL A 209 -18.82 -15.96 15.09
C VAL A 209 -19.01 -15.06 13.88
N GLY A 210 -20.27 -14.82 13.53
CA GLY A 210 -20.69 -13.99 12.41
C GLY A 210 -20.64 -12.49 12.71
N PRO A 211 -20.98 -11.65 11.71
CA PRO A 211 -20.89 -10.20 11.80
C PRO A 211 -21.75 -9.58 12.91
N LYS A 212 -22.84 -10.25 13.33
CA LYS A 212 -23.73 -9.78 14.41
C LYS A 212 -23.46 -10.51 15.73
N GLY A 213 -22.37 -11.27 15.82
CA GLY A 213 -22.00 -12.06 17.00
C GLY A 213 -22.70 -13.42 17.09
N GLU A 214 -23.46 -13.82 16.07
CA GLU A 214 -24.14 -15.11 16.01
C GLU A 214 -23.14 -16.27 15.84
N PRO A 215 -23.38 -17.45 16.42
CA PRO A 215 -22.53 -18.60 16.22
C PRO A 215 -22.68 -19.17 14.80
N ILE A 216 -21.55 -19.40 14.12
CA ILE A 216 -21.47 -20.06 12.82
C ILE A 216 -20.90 -21.47 13.04
N GLY A 217 -21.69 -22.49 12.67
CA GLY A 217 -21.29 -23.90 12.78
C GLY A 217 -20.32 -24.36 11.69
N ASP A 218 -20.48 -23.81 10.50
CA ASP A 218 -19.66 -24.07 9.31
C ASP A 218 -19.60 -22.78 8.47
N LEU A 219 -18.41 -22.17 8.42
CA LEU A 219 -18.15 -20.94 7.70
C LEU A 219 -18.36 -21.06 6.18
N VAL A 220 -18.06 -22.22 5.58
CA VAL A 220 -18.20 -22.42 4.13
C VAL A 220 -19.67 -22.43 3.77
N ARG A 221 -20.47 -23.23 4.48
CA ARG A 221 -21.92 -23.27 4.28
C ARG A 221 -22.58 -21.92 4.57
N TRP A 222 -22.21 -21.27 5.67
CA TRP A 222 -22.73 -19.93 6.00
C TRP A 222 -22.40 -18.91 4.91
N THR A 223 -21.23 -19.01 4.28
CA THR A 223 -20.84 -18.11 3.19
C THR A 223 -21.74 -18.28 1.96
N LEU A 224 -22.09 -19.51 1.59
CA LEU A 224 -23.03 -19.79 0.50
C LEU A 224 -24.42 -19.21 0.81
N ASP A 225 -24.94 -19.49 2.00
CA ASP A 225 -26.27 -19.04 2.43
C ASP A 225 -26.40 -17.51 2.48
N ASN A 226 -25.28 -16.79 2.62
CA ASN A 226 -25.23 -15.32 2.78
C ASN A 226 -24.47 -14.62 1.64
N TRP A 227 -24.18 -15.31 0.52
CA TRP A 227 -23.22 -14.88 -0.49
C TRP A 227 -23.43 -13.46 -1.01
N SER A 228 -24.69 -13.04 -1.21
CA SER A 228 -25.04 -11.72 -1.74
C SER A 228 -24.45 -10.52 -0.98
N GLU A 229 -24.16 -10.69 0.32
CA GLU A 229 -23.64 -9.64 1.21
C GLU A 229 -22.15 -9.84 1.54
N LEU A 230 -21.45 -10.72 0.82
CA LEU A 230 -20.09 -11.13 1.14
C LEU A 230 -19.12 -10.90 -0.03
N VAL A 231 -17.83 -10.92 0.30
CA VAL A 231 -16.71 -10.89 -0.63
C VAL A 231 -15.76 -12.02 -0.27
N LEU A 232 -15.38 -12.82 -1.28
CA LEU A 232 -14.25 -13.74 -1.19
C LEU A 232 -13.06 -13.12 -1.91
N LYS A 233 -11.92 -13.03 -1.22
CA LYS A 233 -10.67 -12.51 -1.82
C LYS A 233 -9.45 -13.26 -1.30
N PRO A 234 -8.41 -13.44 -2.13
CA PRO A 234 -7.12 -13.95 -1.67
C PRO A 234 -6.59 -13.15 -0.47
N GLU A 235 -5.93 -13.82 0.47
CA GLU A 235 -5.27 -13.22 1.63
C GLU A 235 -4.16 -12.24 1.21
N ARG A 236 -3.44 -12.59 0.15
CA ARG A 236 -2.37 -11.81 -0.48
C ARG A 236 -2.67 -11.66 -1.96
N GLY A 237 -2.29 -10.52 -2.53
CA GLY A 237 -2.47 -10.23 -3.95
C GLY A 237 -2.91 -8.80 -4.20
N TYR A 238 -2.70 -8.37 -5.45
CA TYR A 238 -2.98 -7.05 -5.97
C TYR A 238 -3.90 -7.11 -7.21
N SER A 239 -4.49 -5.97 -7.58
CA SER A 239 -5.24 -5.78 -8.83
C SER A 239 -6.53 -6.61 -8.98
N GLY A 240 -7.16 -7.03 -7.87
CA GLY A 240 -8.47 -7.68 -7.89
C GLY A 240 -8.48 -9.13 -8.43
N LYS A 241 -7.31 -9.70 -8.76
CA LYS A 241 -7.22 -11.09 -9.22
C LYS A 241 -7.74 -12.05 -8.13
N GLY A 242 -8.64 -12.94 -8.51
CA GLY A 242 -9.26 -13.91 -7.59
C GLY A 242 -10.35 -13.32 -6.69
N VAL A 243 -10.64 -12.02 -6.76
CA VAL A 243 -11.74 -11.43 -5.98
C VAL A 243 -13.10 -11.84 -6.58
N ARG A 244 -14.02 -12.23 -5.70
CA ARG A 244 -15.42 -12.55 -6.00
C ARG A 244 -16.31 -11.75 -5.06
N VAL A 245 -17.29 -11.02 -5.61
CA VAL A 245 -18.16 -10.12 -4.85
C VAL A 245 -19.60 -10.56 -5.00
N GLY A 246 -20.29 -10.80 -3.88
CA GLY A 246 -21.72 -11.07 -3.82
C GLY A 246 -22.54 -10.03 -4.57
N GLY A 247 -23.47 -10.50 -5.41
CA GLY A 247 -24.30 -9.66 -6.28
C GLY A 247 -23.65 -9.19 -7.58
N VAL A 248 -22.31 -9.11 -7.66
CA VAL A 248 -21.57 -8.90 -8.93
C VAL A 248 -21.25 -10.23 -9.58
N ASN A 249 -20.78 -11.19 -8.78
CA ASN A 249 -20.61 -12.58 -9.12
C ASN A 249 -21.78 -13.35 -8.47
N PRO A 250 -22.92 -13.55 -9.16
CA PRO A 250 -24.13 -14.11 -8.53
C PRO A 250 -23.96 -15.59 -8.17
N ASP A 251 -23.09 -16.31 -8.86
CA ASP A 251 -22.79 -17.72 -8.60
C ASP A 251 -21.87 -17.86 -7.37
N GLY A 252 -22.48 -18.15 -6.23
CA GLY A 252 -21.77 -18.38 -4.97
C GLY A 252 -21.04 -19.72 -4.94
N ASP A 253 -21.54 -20.73 -5.65
CA ASP A 253 -20.93 -22.06 -5.72
C ASP A 253 -19.59 -21.98 -6.48
N ASP A 254 -19.54 -21.28 -7.62
CA ASP A 254 -18.28 -21.00 -8.34
C ASP A 254 -17.29 -20.24 -7.46
N ALA A 255 -17.74 -19.20 -6.77
CA ALA A 255 -16.88 -18.38 -5.93
C ALA A 255 -16.27 -19.17 -4.76
N VAL A 256 -17.07 -19.98 -4.09
CA VAL A 256 -16.62 -20.84 -2.98
C VAL A 256 -15.71 -21.96 -3.49
N ALA A 257 -16.05 -22.61 -4.60
CA ALA A 257 -15.22 -23.66 -5.20
C ALA A 257 -13.83 -23.12 -5.57
N LEU A 258 -13.76 -21.94 -6.20
CA LEU A 258 -12.50 -21.26 -6.51
C LEU A 258 -11.69 -20.99 -5.24
N ALA A 259 -12.31 -20.40 -4.22
CA ALA A 259 -11.63 -20.04 -2.98
C ALA A 259 -11.10 -21.27 -2.22
N LEU A 260 -11.83 -22.39 -2.23
CA LEU A 260 -11.39 -23.65 -1.64
C LEU A 260 -10.27 -24.31 -2.44
N GLN A 261 -10.35 -24.27 -3.77
CA GLN A 261 -9.34 -24.84 -4.66
C GLN A 261 -8.00 -24.11 -4.56
N GLU A 262 -8.02 -22.77 -4.63
CA GLU A 262 -6.82 -21.94 -4.59
C GLU A 262 -6.23 -21.88 -3.17
N GLY A 263 -7.08 -21.93 -2.14
CA GLY A 263 -6.67 -21.80 -0.74
C GLY A 263 -6.18 -20.38 -0.39
N HIS A 264 -5.95 -20.12 0.90
CA HIS A 264 -5.51 -18.80 1.39
C HIS A 264 -6.47 -17.65 1.02
N TYR A 265 -7.76 -17.86 1.21
CA TYR A 265 -8.79 -16.84 1.02
C TYR A 265 -9.29 -16.30 2.36
N ILE A 266 -9.87 -15.11 2.31
CA ILE A 266 -10.76 -14.61 3.35
C ILE A 266 -12.17 -14.46 2.80
N VAL A 267 -13.14 -14.59 3.71
CA VAL A 267 -14.49 -14.08 3.53
C VAL A 267 -14.64 -12.79 4.34
N GLN A 268 -15.24 -11.78 3.73
CA GLN A 268 -15.42 -10.46 4.33
C GLN A 268 -16.83 -9.93 4.06
N GLU A 269 -17.39 -9.19 5.01
CA GLU A 269 -18.63 -8.44 4.80
C GLU A 269 -18.45 -7.41 3.68
N ARG A 270 -19.40 -7.39 2.74
CA ARG A 270 -19.40 -6.41 1.67
C ARG A 270 -19.67 -5.02 2.25
N ILE A 271 -18.75 -4.08 2.01
CA ILE A 271 -18.92 -2.69 2.45
C ILE A 271 -20.10 -2.06 1.67
N PRO A 272 -21.10 -1.49 2.36
CA PRO A 272 -22.21 -0.84 1.70
C PRO A 272 -21.72 0.48 1.06
N LEU A 273 -21.57 0.48 -0.26
CA LEU A 273 -21.42 1.71 -1.01
C LEU A 273 -22.81 2.36 -1.13
N LYS A 274 -23.16 3.22 -0.16
CA LYS A 274 -24.26 4.16 -0.38
C LYS A 274 -23.82 5.12 -1.48
N MET A 275 -24.28 4.87 -2.71
CA MET A 275 -24.24 5.87 -3.78
C MET A 275 -25.26 6.97 -3.49
#